data_AF-A0A0N4WVI4-F1
#
_entry.id   AF-A0A0N4WVI4-F1
#
_cell.length_a   1.000
_cell.length_b   1.000
_cell.length_c   1.000
_cell.angle_alpha   90.00
_cell.angle_beta   90.00
_cell.angle_gamma   90.00
#
_symmetry.space_group_name_H-M   'P 1'
#
loop_
_entity.id
_entity.type
_entity.pdbx_description
1 polymer ?
#
loop_
_entity_poly.entity_id
_entity_poly.type
_entity_poly.pdbx_seq_one_letter_code
_entity_poly.pdbx_strand_id
1 'polypeptide(L)'
;LHRTRLRILEPYRKLKNALKQLQEDYLKSKGTNPIVRYMRLQQSVREVVIMEKQYWKLLDLPNQEGAEDPNDYVVRIIHLLEETSPCPPPSGGIGALLSSTMMGRSMETRVDQSLYDSIKSRKTEELQKDCENLYVQLYKLIRKYQGLRKIIKDLHDKYDSSRLYPIVPRYPILKKMIKTVLRAPEFADICHEQTE
;
A
#
# COMPACT_ATOMS: atom_id res chain seq x y z
N LEU A 1 6.24 11.62 13.33
CA LEU A 1 4.87 11.04 13.34
C LEU A 1 4.04 11.39 12.09
N HIS A 2 3.63 12.65 11.88
CA HIS A 2 2.79 13.02 10.72
C HIS A 2 3.46 12.79 9.36
N ARG A 3 4.74 13.14 9.23
CA ARG A 3 5.54 12.88 8.02
C ARG A 3 5.64 11.37 7.73
N THR A 4 5.94 10.57 8.75
CA THR A 4 5.96 9.10 8.68
C THR A 4 4.62 8.54 8.22
N ARG A 5 3.51 9.05 8.80
CA ARG A 5 2.15 8.66 8.42
C ARG A 5 1.92 8.90 6.93
N LEU A 6 2.25 10.09 6.41
CA LEU A 6 2.09 10.41 4.98
C LEU A 6 2.92 9.50 4.08
N ARG A 7 4.18 9.24 4.45
CA ARG A 7 5.07 8.34 3.69
C ARG A 7 4.49 6.93 3.54
N ILE A 8 3.83 6.40 4.57
CA ILE A 8 3.21 5.08 4.53
C ILE A 8 1.83 5.11 3.86
N LEU A 9 1.08 6.19 4.08
CA LEU A 9 -0.29 6.35 3.61
C LEU A 9 -0.40 6.32 2.09
N GLU A 10 0.54 6.95 1.37
CA GLU A 10 0.52 6.97 -0.09
C GLU A 10 0.70 5.57 -0.72
N PRO A 11 1.76 4.80 -0.41
CA PRO A 11 1.89 3.42 -0.82
C PRO A 11 0.68 2.57 -0.43
N TYR A 12 0.17 2.73 0.81
CA TYR A 12 -1.03 2.04 1.27
C TYR A 12 -2.25 2.32 0.38
N ARG A 13 -2.55 3.58 0.09
CA ARG A 13 -3.66 3.98 -0.79
C ARG A 13 -3.51 3.37 -2.17
N LYS A 14 -2.30 3.36 -2.72
CA LYS A 14 -2.01 2.77 -4.03
C LYS A 14 -2.33 1.27 -4.07
N LEU A 15 -1.87 0.51 -3.07
CA LEU A 15 -2.17 -0.93 -2.97
C LEU A 15 -3.68 -1.17 -2.77
N LYS A 16 -4.32 -0.41 -1.87
CA LYS A 16 -5.76 -0.50 -1.59
C LYS A 16 -6.57 -0.28 -2.86
N ASN A 17 -6.30 0.79 -3.60
CA ASN A 17 -7.07 1.17 -4.78
C ASN A 17 -6.94 0.13 -5.89
N ALA A 18 -5.76 -0.43 -6.10
CA ALA A 18 -5.59 -1.49 -7.10
C ALA A 18 -6.31 -2.78 -6.72
N LEU A 19 -6.32 -3.16 -5.43
CA LEU A 19 -7.09 -4.33 -4.97
C LEU A 19 -8.61 -4.09 -5.05
N LYS A 20 -9.08 -2.86 -4.78
CA LYS A 20 -10.48 -2.47 -5.02
C LYS A 20 -10.83 -2.53 -6.51
N GLN A 21 -9.95 -2.05 -7.40
CA GLN A 21 -10.16 -2.16 -8.84
C GLN A 21 -10.25 -3.62 -9.29
N LEU A 22 -9.39 -4.50 -8.77
CA LEU A 22 -9.46 -5.94 -9.03
C LEU A 22 -10.80 -6.55 -8.60
N GLN A 23 -11.34 -6.13 -7.45
CA GLN A 23 -12.66 -6.54 -6.99
C GLN A 23 -13.75 -6.09 -7.95
N GLU A 24 -13.75 -4.81 -8.35
CA GLU A 24 -14.72 -4.28 -9.28
C GLU A 24 -14.68 -5.00 -10.63
N ASP A 25 -13.49 -5.19 -11.20
CA ASP A 25 -13.30 -5.89 -12.47
C ASP A 25 -13.80 -7.34 -12.39
N TYR A 26 -13.52 -8.01 -11.28
CA TYR A 26 -14.01 -9.36 -11.03
C TYR A 26 -15.53 -9.43 -11.00
N LEU A 27 -16.19 -8.47 -10.33
CA LEU A 27 -17.64 -8.37 -10.27
C LEU A 27 -18.24 -8.05 -11.65
N LYS A 28 -17.70 -7.05 -12.35
CA LYS A 28 -18.10 -6.64 -13.72
C LYS A 28 -17.93 -7.78 -14.73
N SER A 29 -16.93 -8.65 -14.54
CA SER A 29 -16.68 -9.79 -15.44
C SER A 29 -17.75 -10.88 -15.39
N LYS A 30 -18.62 -10.93 -14.36
CA LYS A 30 -19.56 -12.05 -14.17
C LYS A 30 -20.55 -12.21 -15.32
N GLY A 31 -20.92 -11.13 -16.00
CA GLY A 31 -21.87 -11.13 -17.12
C GLY A 31 -21.25 -11.34 -18.51
N THR A 32 -19.92 -11.48 -18.63
CA THR A 32 -19.27 -11.67 -19.94
C THR A 32 -19.07 -13.13 -20.30
N ASN A 33 -18.99 -13.44 -21.60
CA ASN A 33 -18.64 -14.78 -22.07
C ASN A 33 -17.29 -15.27 -21.49
N PRO A 34 -17.07 -16.59 -21.37
CA PRO A 34 -15.90 -17.14 -20.66
C PRO A 34 -14.53 -16.70 -21.21
N ILE A 35 -14.41 -16.50 -22.52
CA ILE A 35 -13.14 -16.11 -23.17
C ILE A 35 -12.80 -14.66 -22.83
N VAL A 36 -13.75 -13.74 -23.05
CA VAL A 36 -13.60 -12.32 -22.70
C VAL A 36 -13.38 -12.16 -21.19
N ARG A 37 -14.10 -12.96 -20.39
CA ARG A 37 -13.94 -13.00 -18.94
C ARG A 37 -12.51 -13.38 -18.55
N TYR A 38 -11.97 -14.45 -19.13
CA TYR A 38 -10.59 -14.86 -18.88
C TYR A 38 -9.60 -13.73 -19.19
N MET A 39 -9.72 -13.10 -20.37
CA MET A 39 -8.82 -12.01 -20.78
C MET A 39 -8.89 -10.82 -19.81
N ARG A 40 -10.08 -10.41 -19.37
CA ARG A 40 -10.28 -9.33 -18.40
C ARG A 40 -9.68 -9.66 -17.04
N LEU A 41 -9.97 -10.85 -16.52
CA LEU A 41 -9.41 -11.28 -15.22
C LEU A 41 -7.88 -11.37 -15.29
N GLN A 42 -7.33 -11.84 -16.42
CA GLN A 42 -5.89 -11.96 -16.58
C GLN A 42 -5.25 -10.58 -16.58
N GLN A 43 -5.85 -9.63 -17.29
CA GLN A 43 -5.40 -8.25 -17.33
C GLN A 43 -5.46 -7.58 -15.96
N SER A 44 -6.59 -7.68 -15.26
CA SER A 44 -6.77 -7.09 -13.94
C SER A 44 -5.75 -7.65 -12.92
N VAL A 45 -5.48 -8.97 -12.95
CA VAL A 45 -4.43 -9.56 -12.11
C VAL A 45 -3.04 -9.04 -12.49
N ARG A 46 -2.71 -8.89 -13.79
CA ARG A 46 -1.44 -8.30 -14.24
C ARG A 46 -1.22 -6.89 -13.69
N GLU A 47 -2.25 -6.06 -13.71
CA GLU A 47 -2.21 -4.69 -13.20
C GLU A 47 -1.96 -4.61 -11.70
N VAL A 48 -2.43 -5.60 -10.93
CA VAL A 48 -2.11 -5.68 -9.50
C VAL A 48 -0.70 -6.20 -9.28
N VAL A 49 -0.31 -7.30 -9.94
CA VAL A 49 0.98 -7.96 -9.67
C VAL A 49 2.19 -7.17 -10.17
N ILE A 50 2.02 -6.23 -11.13
CA ILE A 50 3.11 -5.34 -11.55
C ILE A 50 3.56 -4.41 -10.42
N MET A 51 2.70 -4.12 -9.44
CA MET A 51 3.08 -3.33 -8.28
C MET A 51 4.13 -4.04 -7.43
N GLU A 52 4.09 -5.37 -7.34
CA GLU A 52 5.12 -6.16 -6.65
C GLU A 52 6.48 -6.04 -7.36
N LYS A 53 6.48 -6.09 -8.69
CA LYS A 53 7.69 -5.91 -9.50
C LYS A 53 8.28 -4.51 -9.37
N GLN A 54 7.46 -3.52 -9.01
CA GLN A 54 7.89 -2.16 -8.68
C GLN A 54 8.27 -2.04 -7.21
N TYR A 55 8.89 -3.06 -6.60
CA TYR A 55 9.20 -3.12 -5.18
C TYR A 55 9.93 -1.86 -4.68
N TRP A 56 10.81 -1.26 -5.51
CA TRP A 56 11.53 -0.02 -5.20
C TRP A 56 10.62 1.21 -5.00
N LYS A 57 9.38 1.18 -5.52
CA LYS A 57 8.37 2.23 -5.32
C LYS A 57 7.52 1.98 -4.07
N LEU A 58 7.68 0.84 -3.40
CA LEU A 58 6.93 0.44 -2.22
C LEU A 58 7.88 0.39 -0.99
N LEU A 59 7.42 0.86 0.16
CA LEU A 59 8.22 0.92 1.39
C LEU A 59 8.46 -0.45 2.02
N ASP A 60 9.70 -0.94 2.00
CA ASP A 60 10.05 -2.20 2.63
C ASP A 60 10.10 -2.05 4.16
N LEU A 61 9.00 -2.41 4.83
CA LEU A 61 8.85 -2.25 6.27
C LEU A 61 9.08 -3.61 6.96
N PRO A 62 10.03 -3.71 7.91
CA PRO A 62 10.26 -4.94 8.65
C PRO A 62 9.02 -5.35 9.44
N ASN A 63 8.83 -6.66 9.66
CA ASN A 63 7.76 -7.17 10.52
C ASN A 63 8.08 -6.86 11.99
N GLN A 64 7.03 -6.68 12.79
CA GLN A 64 7.15 -6.60 14.24
C GLN A 64 7.72 -7.92 14.78
N GLU A 65 8.67 -7.82 15.70
CA GLU A 65 9.25 -8.99 16.36
C GLU A 65 8.30 -9.56 17.42
N GLY A 66 8.40 -10.86 17.71
CA GLY A 66 7.38 -11.57 18.51
C GLY A 66 7.15 -11.04 19.93
N ALA A 67 8.15 -10.41 20.54
CA ALA A 67 8.07 -9.83 21.89
C ALA A 67 8.17 -8.29 21.89
N GLU A 68 8.15 -7.65 20.73
CA GLU A 68 8.33 -6.20 20.60
C GLU A 68 7.03 -5.45 20.93
N ASP A 69 7.12 -4.40 21.75
CA ASP A 69 5.98 -3.54 22.04
C ASP A 69 5.51 -2.79 20.77
N PRO A 70 4.19 -2.60 20.54
CA PRO A 70 3.69 -1.88 19.37
C PRO A 70 4.25 -0.47 19.20
N ASN A 71 4.52 0.27 20.28
CA ASN A 71 5.08 1.61 20.19
C ASN A 71 6.56 1.57 19.83
N ASP A 72 7.33 0.65 20.43
CA ASP A 72 8.75 0.44 20.08
C ASP A 72 8.89 0.06 18.60
N TYR A 73 7.99 -0.79 18.11
CA TYR A 73 7.89 -1.12 16.70
C TYR A 73 7.65 0.10 15.82
N VAL A 74 6.70 0.97 16.19
CA VAL A 74 6.43 2.21 15.45
C VAL A 74 7.65 3.14 15.47
N VAL A 75 8.34 3.28 16.61
CA VAL A 75 9.59 4.08 16.72
C VAL A 75 10.66 3.55 15.77
N ARG A 76 10.85 2.24 15.71
CA ARG A 76 11.81 1.63 14.78
C ARG A 76 11.48 1.90 13.32
N ILE A 77 10.19 1.83 12.94
CA ILE A 77 9.74 2.18 11.60
C ILE A 77 9.95 3.67 11.29
N ILE A 78 9.72 4.56 12.26
CA ILE A 78 9.99 5.99 12.12
C ILE A 78 11.47 6.21 11.80
N HIS A 79 12.36 5.63 12.62
CA HIS A 79 13.81 5.74 12.43
C HIS A 79 14.26 5.24 11.06
N LEU A 80 13.81 4.04 10.68
CA LEU A 80 14.08 3.46 9.36
C LEU A 80 13.68 4.41 8.22
N LEU A 81 12.49 5.01 8.31
CA LEU A 81 11.96 5.92 7.30
C LEU A 81 12.64 7.29 7.31
N GLU A 82 13.27 7.70 8.39
CA GLU A 82 14.08 8.92 8.47
C GLU A 82 15.46 8.69 7.84
N GLU A 83 16.08 7.54 8.07
CA GLU A 83 17.36 7.13 7.46
C GLU A 83 17.23 6.84 5.96
N THR A 84 16.11 6.24 5.53
CA THR A 84 15.77 6.08 4.12
C THR A 84 15.21 7.39 3.53
N SER A 85 16.08 8.38 3.39
CA SER A 85 15.83 9.49 2.46
C SER A 85 15.69 8.93 1.04
N PRO A 86 14.80 9.45 0.16
CA PRO A 86 14.47 8.78 -1.09
C PRO A 86 15.74 8.58 -1.94
N CYS A 87 16.11 7.31 -2.10
CA CYS A 87 17.13 6.91 -3.04
C CYS A 87 16.70 7.42 -4.42
N PRO A 88 17.46 8.32 -5.06
CA PRO A 88 17.12 8.75 -6.41
C PRO A 88 17.12 7.52 -7.31
N PRO A 89 16.11 7.33 -8.18
CA PRO A 89 16.09 6.19 -9.09
C PRO A 89 17.40 6.17 -9.90
N PRO A 90 17.98 4.99 -10.18
CA PRO A 90 19.19 4.93 -10.98
C PRO A 90 18.91 5.49 -12.38
N SER A 91 19.61 6.58 -12.68
CA SER A 91 19.90 7.19 -13.99
C SER A 91 18.75 7.64 -14.90
N GLY A 92 18.72 8.95 -15.17
CA GLY A 92 18.84 9.47 -16.54
C GLY A 92 17.60 10.05 -17.21
N GLY A 93 17.17 11.27 -16.83
CA GLY A 93 16.27 12.07 -17.67
C GLY A 93 15.65 13.29 -16.99
N ILE A 94 15.17 14.24 -17.80
CA ILE A 94 14.49 15.49 -17.38
C ILE A 94 13.27 15.19 -16.46
N GLY A 95 12.62 14.03 -16.64
CA GLY A 95 11.51 13.58 -15.80
C GLY A 95 11.87 13.33 -14.33
N ALA A 96 13.14 13.03 -14.02
CA ALA A 96 13.62 12.83 -12.64
C ALA A 96 13.80 14.16 -11.89
N LEU A 97 14.20 15.23 -12.60
CA LEU A 97 14.33 16.58 -12.03
C LEU A 97 12.96 17.19 -11.72
N LEU A 98 11.96 16.97 -12.58
CA LEU A 98 10.60 17.46 -12.37
C LEU A 98 9.87 16.71 -11.24
N SER A 99 10.04 15.39 -11.16
CA SER A 99 9.37 14.57 -10.11
C SER A 99 9.95 14.81 -8.71
N SER A 100 11.27 15.02 -8.60
CA SER A 100 11.95 15.18 -7.30
C SER A 100 11.77 16.57 -6.69
N THR A 101 11.48 17.58 -7.51
CA THR A 101 11.46 18.98 -7.06
C THR A 101 10.05 19.49 -6.75
N MET A 102 9.00 18.94 -7.38
CA MET A 102 7.66 19.56 -7.29
C MET A 102 6.69 18.92 -6.29
N MET A 103 6.77 17.62 -5.99
CA MET A 103 5.79 16.95 -5.11
C MET A 103 6.28 16.80 -3.66
N GLY A 104 7.52 16.30 -3.45
CA GLY A 104 8.01 15.95 -2.12
C GLY A 104 8.31 17.14 -1.21
N ARG A 105 9.11 18.11 -1.69
CA ARG A 105 9.50 19.28 -0.88
C ARG A 105 8.33 20.21 -0.58
N SER A 106 7.47 20.49 -1.56
CA SER A 106 6.34 21.42 -1.37
C SER A 106 5.30 20.88 -0.37
N MET A 107 5.04 19.57 -0.40
CA MET A 107 4.12 18.93 0.54
C MET A 107 4.70 18.86 1.95
N GLU A 108 5.99 18.55 2.09
CA GLU A 108 6.68 18.57 3.39
C GLU A 108 6.64 19.96 4.04
N THR A 109 6.96 21.03 3.30
CA THR A 109 6.93 22.41 3.84
C THR A 109 5.52 22.86 4.24
N ARG A 110 4.49 22.47 3.48
CA ARG A 110 3.08 22.79 3.82
C ARG A 110 2.61 22.06 5.07
N VAL A 111 2.99 20.79 5.21
CA VAL A 111 2.67 19.97 6.39
C VAL A 111 3.32 20.57 7.63
N ASP A 112 4.59 20.98 7.54
CA ASP A 112 5.33 21.59 8.64
C ASP A 112 4.70 22.91 9.12
N GLN A 113 4.25 23.77 8.20
CA GLN A 113 3.57 25.03 8.55
C GLN A 113 2.21 24.77 9.23
N SER A 114 1.39 23.87 8.67
CA SER A 114 0.08 23.52 9.26
C SER A 114 0.21 22.86 10.63
N LEU A 115 1.28 22.08 10.84
CA LEU A 115 1.61 21.48 12.12
C LEU A 115 1.98 22.53 13.14
N TYR A 116 2.85 23.47 12.76
CA TYR A 116 3.30 24.54 13.64
C TYR A 116 2.12 25.36 14.17
N ASP A 117 1.20 25.75 13.28
CA ASP A 117 0.01 26.53 13.65
C ASP A 117 -0.97 25.72 14.52
N SER A 118 -1.12 24.42 14.26
CA SER A 118 -1.94 23.52 15.07
C SER A 118 -1.35 23.22 16.45
N ILE A 119 -0.02 23.20 16.59
CA ILE A 119 0.67 22.93 17.86
C ILE A 119 0.63 24.19 18.74
N LYS A 120 0.85 25.36 18.16
CA LYS A 120 0.91 26.65 18.89
C LYS A 120 -0.37 26.99 19.65
N SER A 121 -1.52 26.46 19.23
CA SER A 121 -2.83 26.77 19.80
C SER A 121 -3.35 25.74 20.81
N ARG A 122 -2.63 24.63 21.07
CA ARG A 122 -3.09 23.52 21.91
C ARG A 122 -2.39 23.48 23.27
N LYS A 123 -3.07 22.91 24.26
CA LYS A 123 -2.48 22.65 25.59
C LYS A 123 -1.57 21.42 25.56
N THR A 124 -0.58 21.36 26.46
CA THR A 124 0.38 20.25 26.55
C THR A 124 -0.29 18.87 26.71
N GLU A 125 -1.35 18.79 27.51
CA GLU A 125 -2.12 17.54 27.73
C GLU A 125 -2.82 17.05 26.46
N GLU A 126 -3.35 17.99 25.66
CA GLU A 126 -3.98 17.68 24.37
C GLU A 126 -2.95 17.16 23.36
N LEU A 127 -1.77 17.80 23.33
CA LEU A 127 -0.65 17.38 22.49
C LEU A 127 -0.13 15.98 22.85
N GLN A 128 -0.06 15.64 24.14
CA GLN A 128 0.35 14.31 24.58
C GLN A 128 -0.65 13.24 24.12
N LYS A 129 -1.95 13.49 24.32
CA LYS A 129 -3.01 12.60 23.86
C LYS A 129 -3.01 12.43 22.33
N ASP A 130 -2.74 13.51 21.59
CA ASP A 130 -2.61 13.45 20.14
C ASP A 130 -1.42 12.58 19.70
N CYS A 131 -0.28 12.71 20.38
CA CYS A 131 0.88 11.86 20.13
C CYS A 131 0.56 10.38 20.34
N GLU A 132 -0.05 10.02 21.47
CA GLU A 132 -0.47 8.63 21.75
C GLU A 132 -1.44 8.10 20.68
N ASN A 133 -2.42 8.92 20.30
CA ASN A 133 -3.35 8.59 19.23
C ASN A 133 -2.63 8.36 17.89
N LEU A 134 -1.62 9.18 17.57
CA LEU A 134 -0.84 9.06 16.34
C LEU A 134 -0.01 7.77 16.32
N TYR A 135 0.57 7.35 17.44
CA TYR A 135 1.26 6.07 17.54
C TYR A 135 0.32 4.90 17.23
N VAL A 136 -0.87 4.89 17.83
CA VAL A 136 -1.89 3.85 17.57
C VAL A 136 -2.34 3.86 16.10
N GLN A 137 -2.55 5.05 15.52
CA GLN A 137 -2.93 5.18 14.11
C GLN A 137 -1.83 4.70 13.17
N LEU A 138 -0.57 5.05 13.45
CA LEU A 138 0.59 4.60 12.70
C LEU A 138 0.74 3.09 12.75
N TYR A 139 0.65 2.49 13.93
CA TYR A 139 0.68 1.05 14.08
C TYR A 139 -0.39 0.37 13.21
N LYS A 140 -1.66 0.81 13.32
CA LYS A 140 -2.75 0.28 12.49
C LYS A 140 -2.48 0.44 10.99
N LEU A 141 -1.96 1.59 10.56
CA LEU A 141 -1.63 1.86 9.16
C LEU A 141 -0.50 0.94 8.66
N ILE A 142 0.57 0.75 9.43
CA ILE A 142 1.69 -0.15 9.11
C ILE A 142 1.16 -1.58 8.94
N ARG A 143 0.35 -2.06 9.88
CA ARG A 143 -0.24 -3.41 9.83
C ARG A 143 -1.12 -3.61 8.60
N LYS A 144 -1.99 -2.65 8.29
CA LYS A 144 -2.84 -2.69 7.08
C LYS A 144 -1.98 -2.72 5.82
N TYR A 145 -0.98 -1.85 5.73
CA TYR A 145 -0.05 -1.80 4.61
C TYR A 145 0.69 -3.13 4.39
N GLN A 146 1.23 -3.72 5.45
CA GLN A 146 1.90 -5.03 5.38
C GLN A 146 0.94 -6.16 4.98
N GLY A 147 -0.31 -6.13 5.46
CA GLY A 147 -1.34 -7.07 5.02
C GLY A 147 -1.58 -7.00 3.51
N LEU A 148 -1.73 -5.81 2.95
CA LEU A 148 -1.92 -5.64 1.50
C LEU A 148 -0.69 -6.04 0.69
N ARG A 149 0.52 -5.71 1.18
CA ARG A 149 1.80 -6.16 0.60
C ARG A 149 1.82 -7.68 0.47
N LYS A 150 1.51 -8.38 1.56
CA LYS A 150 1.47 -9.84 1.58
C LYS A 150 0.46 -10.41 0.58
N ILE A 151 -0.74 -9.86 0.51
CA ILE A 151 -1.77 -10.27 -0.46
C ILE A 151 -1.28 -10.13 -1.89
N ILE A 152 -0.64 -9.01 -2.21
CA ILE A 152 -0.13 -8.72 -3.56
C ILE A 152 1.04 -9.63 -3.93
N LYS A 153 1.96 -9.86 -3.00
CA LYS A 153 3.06 -10.81 -3.18
C LYS A 153 2.55 -12.23 -3.40
N ASP A 154 1.62 -12.71 -2.57
CA ASP A 154 0.99 -14.03 -2.72
C ASP A 154 0.25 -14.15 -4.07
N LEU A 155 -0.43 -13.08 -4.50
CA LEU A 155 -1.09 -13.03 -5.81
C LEU A 155 -0.06 -13.09 -6.94
N HIS A 156 1.04 -12.35 -6.83
CA HIS A 156 2.14 -12.33 -7.79
C HIS A 156 2.74 -13.73 -7.96
N ASP A 157 3.13 -14.38 -6.86
CA ASP A 157 3.82 -15.67 -6.90
C ASP A 157 2.92 -16.77 -7.47
N LYS A 158 1.64 -16.78 -7.07
CA LYS A 158 0.62 -17.67 -7.64
C LYS A 158 0.39 -17.38 -9.12
N TYR A 159 0.27 -16.11 -9.50
CA TYR A 159 0.03 -15.72 -10.89
C TYR A 159 1.21 -16.09 -11.79
N ASP A 160 2.45 -15.88 -11.33
CA ASP A 160 3.64 -16.25 -12.09
C ASP A 160 3.76 -17.77 -12.25
N SER A 161 3.54 -18.53 -11.17
CA SER A 161 3.47 -20.00 -11.22
C SER A 161 2.40 -20.52 -12.18
N SER A 162 1.28 -19.80 -12.33
CA SER A 162 0.21 -20.18 -13.24
C SER A 162 0.55 -20.03 -14.73
N ARG A 163 1.67 -19.37 -15.06
CA ARG A 163 2.08 -19.13 -16.46
C ARG A 163 2.47 -20.39 -17.19
N LEU A 164 2.80 -21.44 -16.46
CA LEU A 164 3.12 -22.76 -17.00
C LEU A 164 1.90 -23.50 -17.54
N TYR A 165 0.68 -23.08 -17.18
CA TYR A 165 -0.55 -23.76 -17.58
C TYR A 165 -1.17 -23.16 -18.86
N PRO A 166 -1.70 -23.99 -19.77
CA PRO A 166 -2.53 -23.55 -20.89
C PRO A 166 -3.80 -22.80 -20.43
N ILE A 167 -4.45 -22.07 -21.34
CA ILE A 167 -5.58 -21.17 -21.03
C ILE A 167 -6.71 -21.88 -20.26
N VAL A 168 -7.13 -23.06 -20.72
CA VAL A 168 -8.27 -23.80 -20.15
C VAL A 168 -8.07 -24.15 -18.67
N PRO A 169 -6.99 -24.83 -18.25
CA PRO A 169 -6.73 -25.09 -16.82
C PRO A 169 -6.38 -23.81 -16.04
N ARG A 170 -5.86 -22.77 -16.71
CA ARG A 170 -5.47 -21.52 -16.06
C ARG A 170 -6.65 -20.66 -15.62
N TYR A 171 -7.78 -20.71 -16.33
CA TYR A 171 -8.97 -19.93 -15.98
C TYR A 171 -9.54 -20.20 -14.57
N PRO A 172 -9.80 -21.46 -14.15
CA PRO A 172 -10.26 -21.73 -12.79
C PRO A 172 -9.22 -21.36 -11.72
N ILE A 173 -7.94 -21.53 -12.03
CA ILE A 173 -6.82 -21.12 -11.17
C ILE A 173 -6.86 -19.60 -10.93
N LEU A 174 -6.98 -18.81 -12.01
CA LEU A 174 -7.06 -17.35 -11.95
C LEU A 174 -8.26 -16.88 -11.13
N LYS A 175 -9.44 -17.48 -11.34
CA LYS A 175 -10.63 -17.20 -10.52
C LYS A 175 -10.41 -17.51 -9.05
N LYS A 176 -9.73 -18.61 -8.73
CA LYS A 176 -9.41 -19.00 -7.35
C LYS A 176 -8.46 -17.99 -6.70
N MET A 177 -7.44 -17.51 -7.41
CA MET A 177 -6.53 -16.48 -6.89
C MET A 177 -7.27 -15.20 -6.54
N ILE A 178 -8.08 -14.68 -7.46
CA ILE A 178 -8.85 -13.44 -7.23
C ILE A 178 -9.79 -13.65 -6.04
N LYS A 179 -10.54 -14.74 -6.00
CA LYS A 179 -11.42 -15.05 -4.85
C LYS A 179 -10.65 -15.19 -3.52
N THR A 180 -9.39 -15.59 -3.54
CA THR A 180 -8.55 -15.69 -2.34
C THR A 180 -8.19 -14.29 -1.85
N VAL A 181 -7.78 -13.41 -2.76
CA VAL A 181 -7.54 -11.98 -2.47
C VAL A 181 -8.78 -11.32 -1.88
N LEU A 182 -9.95 -11.51 -2.51
CA LEU A 182 -11.21 -10.89 -2.07
C LEU A 182 -11.74 -11.41 -0.73
N ARG A 183 -11.19 -12.52 -0.23
CA ARG A 183 -11.56 -13.12 1.08
C ARG A 183 -10.46 -12.98 2.12
N ALA A 184 -9.32 -12.41 1.75
CA ALA A 184 -8.25 -12.15 2.70
C ALA A 184 -8.79 -11.18 3.76
N PRO A 185 -8.66 -11.49 5.06
CA PRO A 185 -9.21 -10.66 6.12
C PRO A 185 -8.67 -9.23 6.04
N GLU A 186 -7.39 -9.07 5.73
CA GLU A 186 -6.74 -7.76 5.63
C GLU A 186 -7.32 -6.89 4.50
N PHE A 187 -7.85 -7.50 3.43
CA PHE A 187 -8.55 -6.77 2.38
C PHE A 187 -10.03 -6.55 2.72
N ALA A 188 -10.70 -7.55 3.29
CA ALA A 188 -12.11 -7.45 3.70
C ALA A 188 -12.34 -6.31 4.69
N ASP A 189 -11.44 -6.16 5.66
CA ASP A 189 -11.49 -5.11 6.69
C ASP A 189 -11.42 -3.70 6.11
N ILE A 190 -10.74 -3.51 4.99
CA ILE A 190 -10.52 -2.18 4.38
C ILE A 190 -11.36 -1.94 3.12
N CYS A 191 -12.08 -2.95 2.65
CA CYS A 191 -12.90 -2.87 1.43
C CYS A 191 -13.94 -1.75 1.52
N HIS A 192 -14.48 -1.51 2.72
CA HIS A 192 -15.51 -0.51 3.01
C HIS A 192 -14.96 0.83 3.50
N GLU A 193 -13.64 0.96 3.71
CA GLU A 193 -13.05 2.25 4.08
C GLU A 193 -13.23 3.24 2.93
N GLN A 194 -13.81 4.39 3.22
CA GLN A 194 -13.86 5.51 2.28
C GLN A 194 -12.43 5.93 1.92
N THR A 195 -12.26 6.42 0.70
CA THR A 195 -10.99 6.98 0.26
C THR A 195 -10.86 8.36 0.90
N GLU A 196 -10.29 8.43 2.11
CA GLU A 196 -9.73 9.70 2.63
C GLU A 196 -8.67 10.25 1.68
#